data_AF-A0A529ZTT1-F1
#
_entry.id   AF-A0A529ZTT1-F1
#
_cell.length_a   1.000
_cell.length_b   1.000
_cell.length_c   1.000
_cell.angle_alpha   90.00
_cell.angle_beta   90.00
_cell.angle_gamma   90.00
#
_symmetry.space_group_name_H-M   'P 1'
#
loop_
_entity.id
_entity.type
_entity.pdbx_description
1 polymer ?
#
loop_
_entity_poly.entity_id
_entity_poly.type
_entity_poly.pdbx_seq_one_letter_code
_entity_poly.pdbx_strand_id
1 'polypeptide(L)'
;MAGYATRVRTDIARWREIGLIEPATAEALARDVAANERASLSFGSILAMMAALLFGAAILIFVAANWEAFPRLLRVAALFAVILAGYVGGAVLK
;
A
#
# COMPACT_ATOMS: atom_id res chain seq x y z
N MET A 1 -14.38 -4.06 -1.98
CA MET A 1 -15.39 -5.14 -1.83
C MET A 1 -14.98 -6.12 -0.74
N ALA A 2 -14.74 -5.66 0.50
CA ALA A 2 -14.31 -6.52 1.61
C ALA A 2 -15.40 -7.49 2.12
N GLY A 3 -16.67 -7.20 1.80
CA GLY A 3 -17.80 -8.00 2.25
C GLY A 3 -17.91 -9.37 1.58
N TYR A 4 -17.43 -9.53 0.34
CA TYR A 4 -17.55 -10.81 -0.37
C TYR A 4 -16.59 -11.86 0.19
N ALA A 5 -15.29 -11.53 0.31
CA ALA A 5 -14.30 -12.44 0.88
C ALA A 5 -14.63 -12.83 2.32
N THR A 6 -15.09 -11.87 3.12
CA THR A 6 -15.53 -12.11 4.51
C THR A 6 -16.73 -13.07 4.55
N ARG A 7 -17.76 -12.86 3.71
CA ARG A 7 -18.91 -13.77 3.63
C ARG A 7 -18.49 -15.18 3.21
N VAL A 8 -17.65 -15.30 2.18
CA VAL A 8 -17.21 -16.60 1.67
C VAL A 8 -16.42 -17.37 2.74
N ARG A 9 -15.56 -16.70 3.54
CA ARG A 9 -14.87 -17.37 4.66
C ARG A 9 -15.85 -17.88 5.72
N THR A 10 -16.88 -17.11 6.05
CA THR A 10 -17.93 -17.56 6.98
C THR A 10 -18.70 -18.77 6.44
N ASP A 11 -19.02 -18.77 5.14
CA ASP A 11 -19.69 -19.89 4.50
C ASP A 11 -18.82 -21.15 4.46
N ILE A 12 -17.51 -21.01 4.20
CA ILE A 12 -16.55 -22.13 4.27
C ILE A 12 -16.50 -22.73 5.68
N ALA A 13 -16.46 -21.88 6.72
CA ALA A 13 -16.46 -22.35 8.11
C ALA A 13 -17.75 -23.11 8.44
N ARG A 14 -18.90 -22.58 8.02
CA ARG A 14 -20.20 -23.25 8.16
C ARG A 14 -20.24 -24.58 7.42
N TRP A 15 -19.72 -24.66 6.20
CA TRP A 15 -19.66 -25.91 5.42
C TRP A 15 -18.78 -26.97 6.07
N ARG A 16 -17.69 -26.56 6.71
CA ARG A 16 -16.86 -27.46 7.51
C ARG A 16 -17.62 -27.98 8.74
N GLU A 17 -18.31 -27.10 9.46
CA GLU A 17 -19.07 -27.47 10.67
C GLU A 17 -20.19 -28.46 10.38
N ILE A 18 -20.89 -28.31 9.26
CA ILE A 18 -21.95 -29.25 8.83
C ILE A 18 -21.40 -30.49 8.12
N GLY A 19 -20.07 -30.63 8.00
CA GLY A 19 -19.42 -31.79 7.38
C GLY A 19 -19.54 -31.86 5.86
N LEU A 20 -19.88 -30.76 5.19
CA LEU A 20 -20.02 -30.69 3.73
C LEU A 20 -18.67 -30.80 3.00
N ILE A 21 -17.61 -30.34 3.66
CA ILE A 21 -16.25 -30.30 3.14
C ILE A 21 -15.26 -30.79 4.19
N GLU A 22 -14.22 -31.49 3.72
CA GLU A 22 -13.12 -31.94 4.56
C GLU A 22 -12.29 -30.73 5.05
N PRO A 23 -11.74 -30.75 6.29
CA PRO A 23 -10.93 -29.66 6.83
C PRO A 23 -9.76 -29.24 5.93
N ALA A 24 -9.10 -30.17 5.25
CA ALA A 24 -8.02 -29.85 4.31
C ALA A 24 -8.51 -28.99 3.13
N THR A 25 -9.70 -29.30 2.59
CA THR A 25 -10.34 -28.55 1.51
C THR A 25 -10.80 -27.18 1.98
N ALA A 26 -11.34 -27.08 3.21
CA ALA A 26 -11.72 -25.80 3.80
C ALA A 26 -10.52 -24.85 3.96
N GLU A 27 -9.36 -25.36 4.39
CA GLU A 27 -8.13 -24.57 4.49
C GLU A 27 -7.56 -24.17 3.12
N ALA A 28 -7.66 -25.04 2.11
CA ALA A 28 -7.25 -24.71 0.75
C ALA A 28 -8.10 -23.58 0.16
N LEU A 29 -9.43 -23.65 0.31
CA LEU A 29 -10.36 -22.63 -0.14
C LEU A 29 -10.16 -21.30 0.58
N ALA A 30 -9.96 -21.32 1.91
CA ALA A 30 -9.71 -20.10 2.68
C ALA A 30 -8.41 -19.40 2.25
N ARG A 31 -7.37 -20.17 1.91
CA ARG A 31 -6.11 -19.63 1.39
C ARG A 31 -6.26 -19.01 0.00
N ASP A 32 -7.02 -19.66 -0.89
CA ASP A 32 -7.31 -19.12 -2.23
C ASP A 32 -8.07 -17.78 -2.15
N VAL A 33 -9.10 -17.71 -1.31
CA VAL A 33 -9.87 -16.49 -1.06
C VAL A 33 -8.98 -15.37 -0.52
N ALA A 34 -8.08 -15.69 0.42
CA ALA A 34 -7.13 -14.70 0.97
C ALA A 34 -6.12 -14.21 -0.08
N ALA A 35 -5.66 -15.08 -0.98
CA ALA A 35 -4.75 -14.71 -2.07
C ALA A 35 -5.43 -13.81 -3.11
N ASN A 36 -6.67 -14.14 -3.49
CA ASN A 36 -7.46 -13.34 -4.44
C ASN A 36 -7.93 -12.00 -3.86
N GLU A 37 -8.18 -11.92 -2.55
CA GLU A 37 -8.52 -10.65 -1.88
C GLU A 37 -7.38 -9.63 -1.99
N ARG A 38 -6.13 -10.07 -1.83
CA ARG A 38 -4.92 -9.23 -2.00
C ARG A 38 -4.73 -8.74 -3.43
N ALA A 39 -5.21 -9.48 -4.44
CA ALA A 39 -5.13 -9.08 -5.83
C ALA A 39 -6.14 -7.97 -6.19
N SER A 40 -7.19 -7.75 -5.38
CA SER A 40 -8.04 -6.58 -5.52
C SER A 40 -7.29 -5.35 -5.03
N LEU A 41 -6.54 -4.72 -5.94
CA LEU A 41 -5.88 -3.42 -5.80
C LEU A 41 -6.68 -2.51 -4.87
N SER A 42 -6.17 -2.37 -3.64
CA SER A 42 -6.82 -1.59 -2.60
C SER A 42 -6.99 -0.16 -3.12
N PHE A 43 -8.20 0.39 -3.01
CA PHE A 43 -8.44 1.81 -3.24
C PHE A 43 -7.43 2.70 -2.50
N GLY A 44 -6.96 2.23 -1.33
CA GLY A 44 -5.89 2.86 -0.57
C GLY A 44 -4.54 2.90 -1.31
N SER A 45 -4.21 1.90 -2.12
CA SER A 45 -3.00 1.89 -2.96
C SER A 45 -3.08 2.94 -4.07
N ILE A 46 -4.25 3.08 -4.70
CA ILE A 46 -4.46 4.10 -5.75
C ILE A 46 -4.37 5.50 -5.13
N LEU A 47 -5.03 5.69 -3.99
CA LEU A 47 -4.99 6.96 -3.25
C LEU A 47 -3.56 7.29 -2.76
N ALA A 48 -2.82 6.30 -2.26
CA ALA A 48 -1.43 6.46 -1.85
C ALA A 48 -0.54 6.83 -3.05
N MET A 49 -0.77 6.23 -4.22
CA MET A 49 -0.03 6.57 -5.45
C MET A 49 -0.33 8.01 -5.90
N MET A 50 -1.61 8.42 -5.90
CA MET A 50 -1.98 9.82 -6.17
C MET A 50 -1.35 10.79 -5.16
N ALA A 51 -1.39 10.46 -3.88
CA ALA A 51 -0.79 11.28 -2.83
C ALA A 51 0.73 11.41 -3.02
N ALA A 52 1.42 10.31 -3.33
CA ALA A 52 2.86 10.31 -3.61
C ALA A 52 3.21 11.17 -4.83
N LEU A 53 2.44 11.05 -5.92
CA LEU A 53 2.62 11.87 -7.13
C LEU A 53 2.42 13.36 -6.83
N LEU A 54 1.32 13.72 -6.16
CA LEU A 54 1.02 15.11 -5.81
C LEU A 54 2.07 15.69 -4.84
N PHE A 55 2.53 14.89 -3.89
CA PHE A 55 3.56 15.30 -2.94
C PHE A 55 4.90 15.55 -3.62
N GLY A 56 5.31 14.67 -4.55
CA GLY A 56 6.51 14.89 -5.37
C GLY A 56 6.41 16.17 -6.19
N ALA A 57 5.27 16.41 -6.84
CA ALA A 57 5.03 17.63 -7.60
C ALA A 57 5.06 18.88 -6.71
N ALA A 58 4.48 18.83 -5.51
CA ALA A 58 4.48 19.95 -4.56
C ALA A 58 5.90 20.34 -4.14
N ILE A 59 6.78 19.37 -3.89
CA ILE A 59 8.19 19.62 -3.57
C ILE A 59 8.89 20.31 -4.75
N LEU A 60 8.69 19.82 -5.97
CA LEU A 60 9.30 20.41 -7.18
C LEU A 60 8.85 21.85 -7.40
N ILE A 61 7.54 22.13 -7.27
CA ILE A 61 6.99 23.49 -7.40
C ILE A 61 7.53 24.40 -6.29
N PHE A 62 7.59 23.92 -5.06
CA PHE A 62 8.14 24.69 -3.94
C PHE A 62 9.60 25.07 -4.17
N VAL A 63 10.43 24.13 -4.63
CA VAL A 63 11.84 24.40 -4.96
C VAL A 63 11.95 25.39 -6.13
N ALA A 64 11.15 25.21 -7.18
CA ALA A 64 11.15 26.10 -8.35
C ALA A 64 10.69 27.52 -8.00
N ALA A 65 9.60 27.66 -7.24
CA ALA A 65 9.03 28.95 -6.85
C ALA A 65 9.95 29.76 -5.94
N ASN A 66 10.81 29.11 -5.17
CA ASN A 66 11.74 29.81 -4.27
C ASN A 66 13.18 29.93 -4.85
N TRP A 67 13.41 29.58 -6.13
CA TRP A 67 14.74 29.50 -6.76
C TRP A 67 15.56 30.80 -6.69
N GLU A 68 14.93 31.97 -6.78
CA GLU A 68 15.62 33.27 -6.70
C GLU A 68 16.10 33.61 -5.28
N ALA A 69 15.58 32.95 -4.25
CA ALA A 69 15.89 33.20 -2.85
C ALA A 69 16.97 32.27 -2.25
N PHE A 70 17.67 31.43 -3.05
CA PHE A 70 18.46 30.29 -2.54
C PHE A 70 19.99 30.51 -2.54
N PRO A 71 20.62 31.01 -1.44
CA PRO A 71 22.07 30.99 -1.26
C PRO A 71 22.50 29.63 -0.67
N ARG A 72 23.30 28.82 -1.40
CA ARG A 72 24.08 27.60 -1.01
C ARG A 72 23.43 26.51 -0.11
N LEU A 73 22.76 26.88 0.98
CA LEU A 73 22.14 26.05 2.01
C LEU A 73 21.10 25.06 1.46
N LEU A 74 20.40 25.43 0.39
CA LEU A 74 19.34 24.59 -0.15
C LEU A 74 19.82 23.46 -1.07
N ARG A 75 21.01 23.61 -1.67
CA ARG A 75 21.70 22.48 -2.32
C ARG A 75 22.01 21.39 -1.30
N VAL A 76 22.39 21.79 -0.08
CA VAL A 76 22.68 20.89 1.03
C VAL A 76 21.38 20.26 1.55
N ALA A 77 20.33 21.05 1.78
CA ALA A 77 19.04 20.55 2.23
C ALA A 77 18.40 19.56 1.23
N ALA A 78 18.52 19.80 -0.08
CA ALA A 78 18.04 18.87 -1.11
C ALA A 78 18.78 17.53 -1.09
N LEU A 79 20.11 17.55 -0.88
CA LEU A 79 20.91 16.34 -0.74
C LEU A 79 20.48 15.52 0.49
N PHE A 80 20.28 16.20 1.63
CA PHE A 80 19.78 15.58 2.85
C PHE A 80 18.36 15.03 2.68
N ALA A 81 17.47 15.74 1.99
CA ALA A 81 16.10 15.28 1.75
C ALA A 81 16.05 14.02 0.88
N VAL A 82 16.88 13.92 -0.16
CA VAL A 82 16.97 12.71 -1.01
C VAL A 82 17.51 11.52 -0.22
N ILE A 83 18.54 11.73 0.61
CA ILE A 83 19.11 10.68 1.46
C ILE A 83 18.08 10.21 2.50
N LEU A 84 17.37 11.14 3.16
CA LEU A 84 16.36 10.82 4.17
C LEU A 84 15.17 10.09 3.54
N ALA A 85 14.70 10.53 2.37
CA ALA A 85 13.61 9.89 1.64
C ALA A 85 14.01 8.49 1.15
N GLY A 86 15.23 8.30 0.68
CA GLY A 86 15.75 6.97 0.31
C GLY A 86 15.88 6.04 1.51
N TYR A 87 16.34 6.56 2.66
CA TYR A 87 16.52 5.78 3.89
C TYR A 87 15.18 5.41 4.54
N VAL A 88 14.26 6.36 4.70
CA VAL A 88 12.92 6.12 5.26
C VAL A 88 12.09 5.28 4.29
N GLY A 89 12.16 5.54 2.98
CA GLY A 89 11.51 4.73 1.96
C GLY A 89 11.99 3.28 2.00
N GLY A 90 13.31 3.05 2.03
CA GLY A 90 13.88 1.71 2.13
C GLY A 90 13.61 1.00 3.47
N ALA A 91 13.46 1.74 4.57
CA ALA A 91 13.15 1.19 5.88
C ALA A 91 11.66 0.85 6.05
N VAL A 92 10.75 1.58 5.40
CA VAL A 92 9.30 1.36 5.48
C VAL A 92 8.82 0.35 4.42
N LEU A 93 9.55 0.17 3.31
CA LEU A 93 9.30 -0.87 2.30
C LEU A 93 9.92 -2.24 2.63
N LYS A 94 10.53 -2.40 3.81
CA LYS A 94 10.99 -3.69 4.34
C LYS A 94 9.95 -4.30 5.28
#